data_AF-A0AA95HPG9-F1
#
_entry.id   AF-A0AA95HPG9-F1
#
_cell.length_a   1.000
_cell.length_b   1.000
_cell.length_c   1.000
_cell.angle_alpha   90.00
_cell.angle_beta   90.00
_cell.angle_gamma   90.00
#
_symmetry.space_group_name_H-M   'P 1'
#
loop_
_entity.id
_entity.type
_entity.pdbx_description
1 polymer ?
#
loop_
_entity_poly.entity_id
_entity_poly.type
_entity_poly.pdbx_seq_one_letter_code
_entity_poly.pdbx_strand_id
1 'polypeptide(L)'
;MTILKNIFGKKKSTDISSLVAQEVDKIFSALSKRRFRLSEDIYSPYVADSNFLTLFNTVGEIFFPIDFLASRIAGGRFILKKASDDSVVWNNKQFNDLIDRPNCLNSFQGIVYQHFVYKYATVTAI
;
A
#
# COMPACT_ATOMS: atom_id res chain seq x y z
N MET A 1 -2.20 9.64 74.78
CA MET A 1 -2.84 10.05 73.50
C MET A 1 -2.03 11.27 73.04
N THR A 2 -1.27 11.32 71.93
CA THR A 2 -1.53 10.84 70.57
C THR A 2 -0.23 11.01 69.74
N ILE A 3 0.87 10.28 70.02
CA ILE A 3 2.15 10.49 69.28
C ILE A 3 2.63 9.23 68.53
N LEU A 4 2.08 8.05 68.80
CA LEU A 4 2.46 6.79 68.12
C LEU A 4 1.51 6.32 67.00
N LYS A 5 0.52 7.13 66.58
CA LYS A 5 -0.42 6.74 65.50
C LYS A 5 -0.04 7.23 64.09
N ASN A 6 1.03 8.00 63.94
CA ASN A 6 1.43 8.56 62.64
C ASN A 6 2.50 7.76 61.88
N ILE A 7 2.88 6.57 62.36
CA ILE A 7 3.92 5.76 61.71
C ILE A 7 3.34 4.57 60.92
N PHE A 8 2.07 4.21 61.11
CA PHE A 8 1.42 3.08 60.41
C PHE A 8 0.09 3.45 59.74
N GLY A 9 0.06 4.58 59.03
CA GLY A 9 -1.05 4.94 58.13
C GLY A 9 -0.85 4.33 56.74
N LYS A 10 -1.37 3.11 56.53
CA LYS A 10 -1.62 2.42 55.25
C LYS A 10 -0.87 2.97 54.02
N LYS A 11 0.23 2.33 53.62
CA LYS A 11 0.63 2.29 52.20
C LYS A 11 -0.53 1.66 51.42
N LYS A 12 -1.39 2.48 50.79
CA LYS A 12 -2.19 1.99 49.66
C LYS A 12 -1.17 1.69 48.57
N SER A 13 -1.05 0.42 48.20
CA SER A 13 -0.43 0.02 46.95
C SER A 13 -1.17 0.75 45.84
N THR A 14 -0.63 1.88 45.39
CA THR A 14 -0.96 2.36 44.05
C THR A 14 -0.39 1.31 43.12
N ASP A 15 -1.27 0.45 42.60
CA ASP A 15 -0.92 -0.68 41.74
C ASP A 15 -0.01 -0.17 40.62
N ILE A 16 1.24 -0.61 40.66
CA ILE A 16 2.27 -0.27 39.66
C ILE A 16 1.73 -0.55 38.26
N SER A 17 0.90 -1.59 38.11
CA SER A 17 0.20 -1.94 36.88
C SER A 17 -0.71 -0.84 36.34
N SER A 18 -1.37 -0.06 37.19
CA SER A 18 -2.24 1.05 36.77
C SER A 18 -1.43 2.25 36.25
N LEU A 19 -0.28 2.52 36.88
CA LEU A 19 0.64 3.58 36.45
C LEU A 19 1.36 3.20 35.15
N VAL A 20 1.75 1.92 35.02
CA VAL A 20 2.35 1.38 33.78
C VAL A 20 1.33 1.39 32.65
N ALA A 21 0.09 0.98 32.88
CA ALA A 21 -0.97 1.04 31.88
C ALA A 21 -1.20 2.48 31.38
N GLN A 22 -1.23 3.44 32.32
CA GLN A 22 -1.43 4.85 31.98
C GLN A 22 -0.25 5.44 31.18
N GLU A 23 0.97 4.97 31.42
CA GLU A 23 2.15 5.42 30.67
C GLU A 23 2.27 4.73 29.30
N VAL A 24 1.90 3.45 29.21
CA VAL A 24 1.79 2.72 27.94
C VAL A 24 0.71 3.35 27.05
N ASP A 25 -0.43 3.75 27.61
CA ASP A 25 -1.50 4.45 26.88
C ASP A 25 -1.04 5.83 26.37
N LYS A 26 -0.24 6.57 27.16
CA LYS A 26 0.38 7.81 26.67
C LYS A 26 1.34 7.57 25.51
N ILE A 27 2.21 6.55 25.60
CA ILE A 27 3.13 6.18 24.52
C ILE A 27 2.35 5.74 23.28
N PHE A 28 1.29 4.93 23.43
CA PHE A 28 0.43 4.51 22.33
C PHE A 28 -0.33 5.68 21.69
N SER A 29 -0.82 6.63 22.50
CA SER A 29 -1.49 7.83 22.00
C SER A 29 -0.51 8.79 21.29
N ALA A 30 0.75 8.86 21.74
CA ALA A 30 1.82 9.61 21.10
C ALA A 30 2.26 8.96 19.78
N LEU A 31 2.31 7.63 19.71
CA LEU A 31 2.56 6.86 18.50
C LEU A 31 1.42 6.99 17.47
N SER A 32 0.17 6.98 17.94
CA SER A 32 -1.03 7.19 17.09
C SER A 32 -1.04 8.58 16.41
N LYS A 33 -0.46 9.60 17.06
CA LYS A 33 -0.31 10.95 16.47
C LYS A 33 0.83 11.07 15.45
N ARG A 34 1.73 10.09 15.32
CA ARG A 34 2.48 9.91 14.06
C ARG A 34 1.55 9.28 13.03
N ARG A 35 0.53 10.02 12.64
CA ARG A 35 -0.02 9.90 11.29
C ARG A 35 1.17 10.15 10.37
N PHE A 36 1.72 9.08 9.79
CA PHE A 36 2.55 9.19 8.62
C PHE A 36 1.68 9.87 7.56
N ARG A 37 1.78 11.20 7.44
CA ARG A 37 1.53 11.87 6.17
C ARG A 37 2.70 11.44 5.29
N LEU A 38 2.64 10.22 4.78
CA LEU A 38 3.32 9.88 3.53
C LEU A 38 2.70 10.83 2.54
N SER A 39 3.44 11.89 2.26
CA SER A 39 3.05 12.99 1.39
C SER A 39 2.54 12.41 0.09
N GLU A 40 1.45 12.99 -0.41
CA GLU A 40 0.84 12.68 -1.71
C GLU A 40 1.90 12.55 -2.83
N ASP A 41 3.05 13.21 -2.69
CA ASP A 41 4.22 13.13 -3.57
C ASP A 41 4.86 11.73 -3.74
N ILE A 42 4.74 10.81 -2.77
CA ILE A 42 5.28 9.44 -2.92
C ILE A 42 4.34 8.55 -3.75
N TYR A 43 3.02 8.78 -3.63
CA TYR A 43 1.99 8.00 -4.33
C TYR A 43 1.49 8.66 -5.61
N SER A 44 1.75 9.96 -5.78
CA SER A 44 1.36 10.77 -6.93
C SER A 44 2.38 11.90 -7.11
N PRO A 45 3.65 11.58 -7.43
CA PRO A 45 4.58 12.61 -7.86
C PRO A 45 3.94 13.40 -9.00
N TYR A 46 4.02 14.73 -8.96
CA TYR A 46 3.54 15.58 -10.05
C TYR A 46 4.37 15.27 -11.29
N VAL A 47 3.79 14.53 -12.22
CA VAL A 47 4.45 14.22 -13.49
C VAL A 47 3.42 14.38 -14.59
N ALA A 48 3.73 15.29 -15.52
CA ALA A 48 3.10 15.42 -16.83
C ALA A 48 1.56 15.49 -16.82
N ASP A 49 1.04 16.70 -16.99
CA ASP A 49 -0.39 16.99 -17.13
C ASP A 49 -1.08 16.18 -18.27
N SER A 50 -2.41 16.28 -18.32
CA SER A 50 -3.31 15.73 -19.36
C SER A 50 -2.83 15.88 -20.83
N ASN A 51 -1.91 16.80 -21.10
CA ASN A 51 -1.25 17.00 -22.38
C ASN A 51 -0.61 15.72 -22.94
N PHE A 52 0.08 14.91 -22.13
CA PHE A 52 0.75 13.71 -22.64
C PHE A 52 -0.21 12.57 -22.98
N LEU A 53 -1.29 12.42 -22.20
CA LEU A 53 -2.37 11.49 -22.54
C LEU A 53 -3.12 11.95 -23.79
N THR A 54 -3.28 13.26 -23.97
CA THR A 54 -3.85 13.82 -25.19
C THR A 54 -2.96 13.52 -26.39
N LEU A 55 -1.65 13.69 -26.27
CA LEU A 55 -0.68 13.33 -27.32
C LEU A 55 -0.70 11.83 -27.63
N PHE A 56 -0.77 10.95 -26.61
CA PHE A 56 -0.94 9.51 -26.82
C PHE A 56 -2.21 9.17 -27.62
N ASN A 57 -3.31 9.87 -27.36
CA ASN A 57 -4.57 9.64 -28.07
C ASN A 57 -4.65 10.29 -29.47
N THR A 58 -3.74 11.22 -29.80
CA THR A 58 -3.84 12.05 -31.02
C THR A 58 -2.68 11.84 -32.00
N VAL A 59 -1.48 11.52 -31.52
CA VAL A 59 -0.26 11.42 -32.32
C VAL A 59 0.14 9.95 -32.48
N GLY A 60 0.12 9.47 -33.73
CA GLY A 60 0.39 8.06 -34.05
C GLY A 60 1.80 7.60 -33.70
N GLU A 61 2.78 8.50 -33.81
CA GLU A 61 4.20 8.24 -33.49
C GLU A 61 4.43 8.02 -31.99
N ILE A 62 3.54 8.55 -31.15
CA ILE A 62 3.58 8.35 -29.69
C ILE A 62 2.74 7.13 -29.32
N PHE A 63 1.56 6.99 -29.94
CA PHE A 63 0.66 5.86 -29.72
C PHE A 63 1.33 4.52 -30.05
N PHE A 64 1.86 4.37 -31.27
CA PHE A 64 2.33 3.09 -31.81
C PHE A 64 3.39 2.39 -30.93
N PRO A 65 4.51 3.03 -30.53
CA PRO A 65 5.53 2.35 -29.72
C PRO A 65 5.02 1.99 -28.32
N ILE A 66 4.17 2.83 -27.72
CA ILE A 66 3.61 2.59 -26.39
C ILE A 66 2.62 1.42 -26.45
N ASP A 67 1.71 1.44 -27.43
CA ASP A 67 0.73 0.38 -27.64
C ASP A 67 1.40 -0.96 -27.94
N PHE A 68 2.45 -0.95 -28.77
CA PHE A 68 3.22 -2.14 -29.09
C PHE A 68 3.83 -2.79 -27.85
N LEU A 69 4.44 -2.01 -26.95
CA LEU A 69 5.02 -2.54 -25.71
C LEU A 69 3.94 -2.99 -24.72
N ALA A 70 2.93 -2.13 -24.47
CA ALA A 70 1.89 -2.40 -23.50
C ALA A 70 1.07 -3.64 -23.88
N SER A 71 0.70 -3.80 -25.16
CA SER A 71 -0.04 -4.96 -25.66
C SER A 71 0.74 -6.25 -25.49
N ARG A 72 2.06 -6.23 -25.72
CA ARG A 72 2.92 -7.42 -25.54
C ARG A 72 3.09 -7.81 -24.07
N ILE A 73 3.18 -6.83 -23.17
CA ILE A 73 3.25 -7.10 -21.73
C ILE A 73 1.92 -7.61 -21.20
N ALA A 74 0.80 -7.00 -21.61
CA ALA A 74 -0.55 -7.41 -21.21
C ALA A 74 -0.90 -8.82 -21.68
N GLY A 75 -0.42 -9.22 -22.86
CA GLY A 75 -0.55 -10.59 -23.37
C GLY A 75 0.38 -11.62 -22.70
N GLY A 76 1.22 -11.19 -21.75
CA GLY A 76 2.12 -12.07 -21.01
C GLY A 76 1.38 -13.04 -20.10
N ARG A 77 1.98 -14.21 -19.85
CA ARG A 77 1.48 -15.17 -18.86
C ARG A 77 2.10 -14.88 -17.50
N PHE A 78 1.26 -14.47 -16.54
CA PHE A 78 1.66 -14.19 -15.16
C PHE A 78 1.51 -15.45 -14.30
N ILE A 79 2.60 -15.86 -13.65
CA ILE A 79 2.66 -17.08 -12.85
C ILE A 79 3.35 -16.76 -11.52
N LEU A 80 2.80 -17.24 -10.41
CA LEU A 80 3.46 -17.14 -9.11
C LEU A 80 4.56 -18.17 -8.98
N LYS A 81 5.75 -17.67 -8.60
CA LYS A 81 6.91 -18.48 -8.29
C LYS A 81 7.18 -18.42 -6.79
N LYS A 82 7.47 -19.55 -6.18
CA LYS A 82 7.83 -19.63 -4.76
C LYS A 82 9.26 -19.12 -4.58
N ALA A 83 9.49 -18.22 -3.63
CA ALA A 83 10.81 -17.61 -3.41
C ALA A 83 11.87 -18.59 -2.87
N SER A 84 11.46 -19.70 -2.22
CA SER A 84 12.39 -20.67 -1.64
C SER A 84 12.93 -21.65 -2.67
N ASP A 85 12.03 -22.30 -3.40
CA ASP A 85 12.35 -23.48 -4.22
C ASP A 85 12.14 -23.21 -5.71
N ASP A 86 11.82 -21.96 -6.07
CA ASP A 86 11.59 -21.53 -7.44
C ASP A 86 10.45 -22.26 -8.19
N SER A 87 9.67 -23.06 -7.47
CA SER A 87 8.55 -23.83 -7.99
C SER A 87 7.35 -22.95 -8.32
N VAL A 88 6.58 -23.39 -9.33
CA VAL A 88 5.33 -22.71 -9.70
C VAL A 88 4.24 -23.03 -8.68
N VAL A 89 3.61 -21.99 -8.14
CA VAL A 89 2.49 -22.11 -7.21
C VAL A 89 1.17 -22.08 -7.98
N TRP A 90 0.58 -23.26 -8.18
CA TRP A 90 -0.72 -23.39 -8.86
C TRP A 90 -1.91 -23.21 -7.91
N ASN A 91 -1.75 -23.61 -6.65
CA ASN A 91 -2.85 -23.71 -5.68
C ASN A 91 -3.00 -22.43 -4.83
N ASN A 92 -2.97 -21.25 -5.46
CA ASN A 92 -3.30 -20.00 -4.78
C ASN A 92 -4.64 -19.48 -5.28
N LYS A 93 -5.71 -19.81 -4.56
CA LYS A 93 -7.07 -19.39 -4.91
C LYS A 93 -7.19 -17.86 -5.02
N GLN A 94 -6.62 -17.10 -4.09
CA GLN A 94 -6.74 -15.64 -4.10
C GLN A 94 -6.12 -15.00 -5.36
N PHE A 95 -4.95 -15.50 -5.76
CA PHE A 95 -4.27 -14.99 -6.97
C PHE A 95 -4.96 -15.43 -8.25
N ASN A 96 -5.42 -16.68 -8.31
CA ASN A 96 -6.14 -17.19 -9.47
C ASN A 96 -7.47 -16.44 -9.66
N ASP A 97 -8.20 -16.18 -8.57
CA ASP A 97 -9.44 -15.39 -8.59
C ASP A 97 -9.16 -13.94 -9.06
N LEU A 98 -8.03 -13.34 -8.63
CA LEU A 98 -7.60 -12.00 -9.06
C LEU A 98 -7.27 -11.94 -10.56
N ILE A 99 -6.59 -12.94 -11.11
CA ILE A 99 -6.26 -12.99 -12.55
C ILE A 99 -7.52 -13.21 -13.38
N ASP A 100 -8.42 -14.09 -12.93
CA ASP A 100 -9.63 -14.41 -13.67
C ASP A 100 -10.59 -13.22 -13.72
N ARG A 101 -10.83 -12.58 -12.56
CA ARG A 101 -11.76 -11.45 -12.42
C ARG A 101 -11.26 -10.44 -11.39
N PRO A 102 -10.34 -9.52 -11.78
CA PRO A 102 -9.80 -8.54 -10.84
C PRO A 102 -10.87 -7.54 -10.39
N ASN A 103 -11.74 -7.11 -11.30
CA ASN A 103 -12.92 -6.32 -11.00
C ASN A 103 -14.03 -6.62 -12.03
N CYS A 104 -15.22 -6.08 -11.81
CA CYS A 104 -16.38 -6.32 -12.68
C CYS A 104 -16.36 -5.52 -14.01
N LEU A 105 -15.43 -4.56 -14.15
CA LEU A 105 -15.41 -3.61 -15.26
C LEU A 105 -14.31 -3.92 -16.29
N ASN A 106 -13.22 -4.55 -15.86
CA ASN A 106 -12.01 -4.70 -16.64
C ASN A 106 -11.35 -6.07 -16.38
N SER A 107 -10.74 -6.63 -17.42
CA SER A 107 -9.97 -7.86 -17.32
C SER A 107 -8.58 -7.58 -16.73
N PHE A 108 -7.90 -8.61 -16.21
CA PHE A 108 -6.53 -8.44 -15.71
C PHE A 108 -5.59 -7.94 -16.80
N GLN A 109 -5.75 -8.42 -18.03
CA GLN A 109 -4.99 -7.93 -19.19
C GLN A 109 -5.25 -6.45 -19.46
N GLY A 110 -6.51 -6.00 -19.38
CA GLY A 110 -6.86 -4.59 -19.57
C GLY A 110 -6.27 -3.69 -18.48
N ILE A 111 -6.25 -4.15 -17.22
CA ILE A 111 -5.61 -3.42 -16.11
C ILE A 111 -4.10 -3.31 -16.33
N VAL A 112 -3.44 -4.41 -16.70
CA VAL A 112 -2.01 -4.42 -16.98
C VAL A 112 -1.68 -3.49 -18.15
N TYR A 113 -2.44 -3.57 -19.24
CA TYR A 113 -2.28 -2.67 -20.38
C TYR A 113 -2.38 -1.20 -19.95
N GLN A 114 -3.46 -0.85 -19.25
CA GLN A 114 -3.69 0.51 -18.77
C GLN A 114 -2.55 1.00 -17.87
N HIS A 115 -2.10 0.16 -16.93
CA HIS A 115 -0.98 0.51 -16.05
C HIS A 115 0.31 0.83 -16.85
N PHE A 116 0.65 0.03 -17.86
CA PHE A 116 1.84 0.28 -18.68
C PHE A 116 1.67 1.48 -19.61
N VAL A 117 0.49 1.70 -20.19
CA VAL A 117 0.22 2.90 -21.00
C VAL A 117 0.37 4.17 -20.15
N TYR A 118 -0.24 4.22 -18.96
CA TYR A 118 -0.06 5.34 -18.04
C TYR A 118 1.41 5.50 -17.65
N LYS A 119 2.08 4.41 -17.28
CA LYS A 119 3.50 4.42 -16.93
C LYS A 119 4.39 4.99 -18.04
N TYR A 120 4.13 4.66 -19.30
CA TYR A 120 4.92 5.16 -20.42
C TYR A 120 4.53 6.57 -20.86
N ALA A 121 3.24 6.93 -20.77
CA ALA A 121 2.75 8.24 -21.17
C ALA A 121 3.07 9.34 -20.15
N THR A 122 2.97 9.05 -18.85
CA THR A 122 3.15 10.03 -17.77
C THR A 122 4.38 9.76 -16.91
N VAL A 123 5.18 8.74 -17.23
CA VAL A 123 6.37 8.34 -16.45
C VAL A 123 6.02 8.02 -14.98
N THR A 124 4.74 7.75 -14.69
CA THR A 124 4.21 7.47 -13.35
C THR A 124 3.30 6.26 -13.38
N ALA A 125 3.47 5.36 -12.43
CA ALA A 125 2.68 4.15 -12.30
C ALA A 125 1.78 4.30 -11.06
N ILE A 126 0.46 4.31 -11.27
CA ILE A 126 -0.58 4.21 -10.21
C ILE A 126 -1.09 2.76 -10.18
#